data_AF-A0AAW1X7V9-F1
#
_entry.id   AF-A0AAW1X7V9-F1
#
_cell.length_a   1.000
_cell.length_b   1.000
_cell.length_c   1.000
_cell.angle_alpha   90.00
_cell.angle_beta   90.00
_cell.angle_gamma   90.00
#
_symmetry.space_group_name_H-M   'P 1'
#
loop_
_entity.id
_entity.type
_entity.pdbx_description
1 polymer ?
#
loop_
_entity_poly.entity_id
_entity_poly.type
_entity_poly.pdbx_seq_one_letter_code
_entity_poly.pdbx_strand_id
1 'polypeptide(L)'
;MGNLSWRLVHLFSCNQDLVPIVGSPAGVDLPYDILFKINLLVQLGCLSGPTLDNNFYRLVDPQRMIRACIEVQITPSKVYFSGPEINVSNRVLRHYYNDIDNFLRVSFVDEEMENLYSTDLSPRTSTRKTCIYERILSILSKGIVIGEKKFEFLAFSSSQLKENSLWMFASRYGLTADDIREWMGDFRQIRNVAKFAARLGQSFGSSTETLSVGRHEIEVIPDDNC
;
A
#
# COMPACT_ATOMS: atom_id res chain seq x y z
N MET A 1 4.84 50.39 20.51
CA MET A 1 5.19 50.02 21.90
C MET A 1 3.91 49.70 22.65
N GLY A 2 3.77 48.44 23.11
CA GLY A 2 2.78 47.96 24.11
C GLY A 2 1.30 47.94 23.68
N ASN A 3 0.49 46.91 23.93
CA ASN A 3 0.64 45.73 24.78
C ASN A 3 -0.22 44.57 24.24
N LEU A 4 0.37 43.38 24.29
CA LEU A 4 -0.33 42.10 24.31
C LEU A 4 -1.10 41.98 25.64
N SER A 5 -2.38 41.62 25.57
CA SER A 5 -3.11 41.08 26.71
C SER A 5 -3.56 39.67 26.34
N TRP A 6 -2.83 38.68 26.84
CA TRP A 6 -3.26 37.30 26.85
C TRP A 6 -4.21 37.10 28.04
N ARG A 7 -5.48 36.80 27.77
CA ARG A 7 -6.35 36.11 28.72
C ARG A 7 -6.79 34.78 28.11
N LEU A 8 -6.05 33.73 28.46
CA LEU A 8 -6.63 32.42 28.62
C LEU A 8 -7.67 32.52 29.74
N VAL A 9 -8.93 32.24 29.44
CA VAL A 9 -9.84 31.30 30.13
C VAL A 9 -11.24 31.52 29.56
N HIS A 10 -11.68 30.60 28.71
CA HIS A 10 -12.98 29.94 28.85
C HIS A 10 -12.92 28.65 28.02
N LEU A 11 -12.51 27.57 28.71
CA LEU A 11 -12.72 26.21 28.22
C LEU A 11 -14.23 25.96 28.16
N PHE A 12 -14.69 25.43 27.01
CA PHE A 12 -16.05 25.00 26.69
C PHE A 12 -17.06 26.11 26.34
N SER A 13 -17.04 26.49 25.06
CA SER A 13 -18.22 27.08 24.39
C SER A 13 -19.19 25.95 24.04
N CYS A 14 -20.44 26.05 24.48
CA CYS A 14 -21.55 25.17 24.04
C CYS A 14 -22.21 25.67 22.75
N ASN A 15 -21.60 26.66 22.09
CA ASN A 15 -22.16 27.31 20.91
C ASN A 15 -21.56 26.66 19.65
N GLN A 16 -22.35 25.86 18.94
CA GLN A 16 -21.95 25.22 17.67
C GLN A 16 -21.74 26.25 16.54
N ASP A 17 -22.21 27.49 16.71
CA ASP A 17 -22.10 28.55 15.69
C ASP A 17 -20.70 29.18 15.60
N LEU A 18 -19.83 28.95 16.60
CA LEU A 18 -18.49 29.54 16.68
C LEU A 18 -17.38 28.63 16.13
N VAL A 19 -17.73 27.39 15.81
CA VAL A 19 -16.77 26.38 15.40
C VAL A 19 -17.25 25.78 14.09
N PRO A 20 -16.55 25.99 12.96
CA PRO A 20 -16.95 25.37 11.71
C PRO A 20 -16.88 23.85 11.85
N ILE A 21 -18.06 23.22 11.93
CA ILE A 21 -18.21 21.77 11.93
C ILE A 21 -18.43 21.34 10.49
N VAL A 22 -17.61 20.42 10.02
CA VAL A 22 -17.67 19.90 8.66
C VAL A 22 -18.30 18.51 8.69
N GLY A 23 -19.35 18.34 7.87
CA GLY A 23 -20.03 17.06 7.68
C GLY A 23 -19.47 16.29 6.47
N SER A 24 -19.82 15.00 6.37
CA SER A 24 -19.44 14.20 5.20
C SER A 24 -20.17 14.71 3.94
N PRO A 25 -19.48 14.88 2.80
CA PRO A 25 -20.13 15.24 1.53
C PRO A 25 -21.11 14.16 1.06
N ALA A 26 -22.06 14.54 0.21
CA ALA A 26 -22.95 13.58 -0.44
C ALA A 26 -22.14 12.57 -1.28
N GLY A 27 -22.26 11.28 -0.95
CA GLY A 27 -21.61 10.19 -1.69
C GLY A 27 -20.27 9.69 -1.12
N VAL A 28 -19.83 10.18 0.03
CA VAL A 28 -18.68 9.64 0.78
C VAL A 28 -19.15 9.27 2.18
N ASP A 29 -18.98 8.01 2.58
CA ASP A 29 -19.32 7.55 3.93
C ASP A 29 -18.04 7.44 4.78
N LEU A 30 -17.75 8.50 5.52
CA LEU A 30 -16.56 8.55 6.38
C LEU A 30 -16.86 7.98 7.77
N PRO A 31 -16.07 7.00 8.25
CA PRO A 31 -16.02 6.63 9.64
C PRO A 31 -15.82 7.84 10.56
N TYR A 32 -16.53 7.80 11.68
CA TYR A 32 -16.65 8.93 12.61
C TYR A 32 -15.29 9.39 13.16
N ASP A 33 -14.32 8.49 13.32
CA ASP A 33 -12.97 8.78 13.80
C ASP A 33 -12.15 9.65 12.82
N ILE A 34 -12.35 9.46 11.52
CA ILE A 34 -11.72 10.30 10.49
C ILE A 34 -12.41 11.66 10.45
N LEU A 35 -13.75 11.69 10.45
CA LEU A 35 -14.53 12.93 10.48
C LEU A 35 -14.20 13.77 11.72
N PHE A 36 -14.02 13.13 12.86
CA PHE A 36 -13.64 13.77 14.12
C PHE A 36 -12.24 14.41 14.03
N LYS A 37 -11.25 13.71 13.45
CA LYS A 37 -9.90 14.26 13.24
C LYS A 37 -9.88 15.44 12.27
N ILE A 38 -10.66 15.37 11.18
CA ILE A 38 -10.80 16.48 10.22
C ILE A 38 -11.37 17.71 10.93
N ASN A 39 -12.46 17.52 11.69
CA ASN A 39 -13.05 18.59 12.49
C ASN A 39 -12.06 19.16 13.50
N LEU A 40 -11.28 18.32 14.20
CA LEU A 40 -10.23 18.78 15.12
C LEU A 40 -9.15 19.63 14.41
N LEU A 41 -8.68 19.23 13.23
CA LEU A 41 -7.66 19.97 12.48
C LEU A 41 -8.19 21.33 11.96
N VAL A 42 -9.46 21.40 11.57
CA VAL A 42 -10.12 22.65 11.21
C VAL A 42 -10.22 23.57 12.43
N GLN A 43 -10.60 23.02 13.58
CA GLN A 43 -10.71 23.75 14.85
C GLN A 43 -9.38 24.29 15.35
N LEU A 44 -8.28 23.57 15.09
CA LEU A 44 -6.92 24.00 15.40
C LEU A 44 -6.33 24.99 14.39
N GLY A 45 -7.05 25.30 13.29
CA GLY A 45 -6.57 26.16 12.22
C GLY A 45 -5.48 25.52 11.35
N CYS A 46 -5.28 24.20 11.45
CA CYS A 46 -4.33 23.45 10.63
C CYS A 46 -4.87 23.15 9.22
N LEU A 47 -6.20 23.04 9.09
CA LEU A 47 -6.89 22.85 7.81
C LEU A 47 -7.90 23.98 7.58
N SER A 48 -7.88 24.54 6.38
CA SER A 48 -8.81 25.61 5.97
C SER A 48 -10.05 24.99 5.34
N GLY A 49 -11.25 25.40 5.74
CA GLY A 49 -12.52 24.87 5.19
C GLY A 49 -12.58 24.78 3.65
N PRO A 50 -12.14 25.81 2.90
CA PRO A 50 -12.07 25.75 1.43
C PRO A 50 -11.17 24.66 0.83
N THR A 51 -10.26 24.07 1.61
CA THR A 51 -9.40 22.95 1.16
C THR A 51 -10.07 21.59 1.29
N LEU A 52 -11.23 21.52 1.98
CA LEU A 52 -12.01 20.30 2.16
C LEU A 52 -12.98 20.09 0.99
N ASP A 53 -12.44 20.01 -0.22
CA ASP A 53 -13.20 19.75 -1.44
C ASP A 53 -13.46 18.24 -1.64
N ASN A 54 -14.17 17.89 -2.70
CA ASN A 54 -14.39 16.47 -3.03
C ASN A 54 -13.07 15.71 -3.22
N ASN A 55 -12.00 16.33 -3.71
CA ASN A 55 -10.72 15.64 -3.87
C ASN A 55 -10.08 15.34 -2.51
N PHE A 56 -10.11 16.27 -1.57
CA PHE A 56 -9.70 16.04 -0.19
C PHE A 56 -10.47 14.88 0.43
N TYR A 57 -11.80 14.89 0.32
CA TYR A 57 -12.63 13.82 0.87
C TYR A 57 -12.41 12.47 0.20
N ARG A 58 -12.07 12.44 -1.09
CA ARG A 58 -11.64 11.21 -1.78
C ARG A 58 -10.28 10.68 -1.30
N LEU A 59 -9.40 11.54 -0.78
CA LEU A 59 -8.10 11.15 -0.23
C LEU A 59 -8.22 10.56 1.19
N VAL A 60 -9.23 10.99 1.95
CA VAL A 60 -9.44 10.57 3.35
C VAL A 60 -10.60 9.57 3.53
N ASP A 61 -11.31 9.24 2.45
CA ASP A 61 -12.32 8.18 2.41
C ASP A 61 -11.67 6.82 2.64
N PRO A 62 -11.89 6.07 3.73
CA PRO A 62 -11.22 4.79 3.99
C PRO A 62 -11.48 3.70 2.96
N GLN A 63 -12.47 3.81 2.08
CA GLN A 63 -12.60 2.94 0.90
C GLN A 63 -11.51 3.22 -0.15
N ARG A 64 -10.91 4.42 -0.11
CA ARG A 64 -9.83 4.94 -0.98
C ARG A 64 -8.54 5.27 -0.21
N MET A 65 -8.66 5.53 1.08
CA MET A 65 -7.69 5.93 2.06
C MET A 65 -7.20 4.63 2.68
N ILE A 66 -6.21 4.09 1.97
CA ILE A 66 -5.09 3.28 2.43
C ILE A 66 -5.24 2.89 3.91
N ARG A 67 -5.89 1.76 4.16
CA ARG A 67 -5.47 0.94 5.30
C ARG A 67 -4.03 0.59 5.03
N ALA A 68 -3.18 1.10 5.90
CA ALA A 68 -1.77 1.05 5.67
C ALA A 68 -1.27 -0.40 5.87
N CYS A 69 -0.70 -0.96 4.80
CA CYS A 69 -0.22 -2.33 4.83
C CYS A 69 1.00 -2.42 5.74
N ILE A 70 1.13 -3.56 6.42
CA ILE A 70 2.31 -3.83 7.23
C ILE A 70 3.50 -3.99 6.26
N GLU A 71 4.57 -3.27 6.54
CA GLU A 71 5.84 -3.43 5.84
C GLU A 71 6.87 -4.06 6.78
N VAL A 72 7.61 -5.02 6.23
CA VAL A 72 8.70 -5.70 6.93
C VAL A 72 9.98 -5.54 6.13
N GLN A 73 10.99 -4.98 6.78
CA GLN A 73 12.34 -4.87 6.25
C GLN A 73 13.19 -6.02 6.77
N ILE A 74 13.80 -6.77 5.87
CA ILE A 74 14.61 -7.94 6.19
C ILE A 74 16.05 -7.63 5.85
N THR A 75 16.88 -7.59 6.88
CA THR A 75 18.33 -7.47 6.76
C THR A 75 18.99 -8.85 6.81
N PRO A 76 20.28 -8.96 6.50
CA PRO A 76 21.03 -10.20 6.67
C PRO A 76 20.83 -10.83 8.05
N SER A 77 20.82 -10.00 9.10
CA SER A 77 20.81 -10.47 10.49
C SER A 77 19.45 -10.31 11.17
N LYS A 78 18.62 -9.35 10.76
CA LYS A 78 17.43 -8.91 11.52
C LYS A 78 16.18 -8.81 10.64
N VAL A 79 15.06 -8.66 11.32
CA VAL A 79 13.74 -8.38 10.74
C VAL A 79 13.20 -7.18 11.49
N TYR A 80 12.86 -6.12 10.76
CA TYR A 80 12.30 -4.90 11.29
C TYR A 80 10.86 -4.77 10.81
N PHE A 81 9.95 -4.49 11.74
CA PHE A 81 8.56 -4.23 11.43
C PHE A 81 8.37 -2.72 11.36
N SER A 82 8.07 -2.22 10.17
CA SER A 82 7.64 -0.84 10.00
C SER A 82 6.15 -0.76 10.31
N GLY A 83 5.75 0.32 10.97
CA GLY A 83 4.34 0.61 11.18
C GLY A 83 3.59 0.66 9.86
N PRO A 84 2.25 0.60 9.88
CA PRO A 84 1.48 0.61 8.65
C PRO A 84 1.79 1.91 7.88
N GLU A 85 2.44 1.77 6.72
CA GLU A 85 2.83 2.90 5.86
C GLU A 85 1.72 3.25 4.87
N ILE A 86 1.49 4.57 4.68
CA ILE A 86 0.53 5.10 3.70
C ILE A 86 1.13 4.89 2.31
N ASN A 87 1.04 3.66 1.80
CA ASN A 87 1.47 3.31 0.46
C ASN A 87 0.39 3.66 -0.56
N VAL A 88 0.81 4.20 -1.70
CA VAL A 88 -0.10 4.47 -2.82
C VAL A 88 -0.75 3.14 -3.25
N SER A 89 -2.08 3.14 -3.27
CA SER A 89 -2.92 1.99 -3.58
C SER A 89 -2.56 1.33 -4.92
N ASN A 90 -2.81 0.02 -5.03
CA ASN A 90 -2.72 -0.72 -6.30
C ASN A 90 -4.01 -1.52 -6.55
N ARG A 91 -4.17 -2.03 -7.78
CA ARG A 91 -5.41 -2.69 -8.23
C ARG A 91 -5.79 -3.89 -7.34
N VAL A 92 -4.80 -4.63 -6.86
CA VAL A 92 -5.00 -5.81 -6.00
C VAL A 92 -5.53 -5.39 -4.63
N LEU A 93 -4.85 -4.45 -3.97
CA LEU A 93 -5.24 -3.98 -2.64
C LEU A 93 -6.62 -3.30 -2.64
N ARG A 94 -7.02 -2.68 -3.77
CA ARG A 94 -8.39 -2.16 -3.94
C ARG A 94 -9.42 -3.27 -4.02
N HIS A 95 -9.15 -4.31 -4.79
CA HIS A 95 -10.10 -5.40 -4.98
C HIS A 95 -10.26 -6.26 -3.71
N TYR A 96 -9.16 -6.51 -3.01
CA TYR A 96 -9.12 -7.32 -1.79
C TYR A 96 -9.05 -6.45 -0.52
N TYR A 97 -9.77 -5.32 -0.51
CA TYR A 97 -9.75 -4.36 0.59
C TYR A 97 -10.08 -4.97 1.96
N ASN A 98 -11.06 -5.89 1.98
CA ASN A 98 -11.47 -6.59 3.21
C ASN A 98 -10.39 -7.55 3.75
N ASP A 99 -9.38 -7.86 2.95
CA ASP A 99 -8.29 -8.78 3.26
C ASP A 99 -6.94 -8.05 3.42
N ILE A 100 -6.94 -6.71 3.54
CA ILE A 100 -5.69 -5.92 3.64
C ILE A 100 -4.77 -6.40 4.76
N ASP A 101 -5.32 -6.82 5.89
CA ASP A 101 -4.53 -7.32 7.04
C ASP A 101 -3.82 -8.65 6.72
N ASN A 102 -4.14 -9.28 5.59
CA ASN A 102 -3.52 -10.49 5.08
C ASN A 102 -2.45 -10.17 4.02
N PHE A 103 -2.25 -8.92 3.62
CA PHE A 103 -1.14 -8.51 2.77
C PHE A 103 0.04 -8.03 3.60
N LEU A 104 1.25 -8.40 3.17
CA LEU A 104 2.50 -7.99 3.77
C LEU A 104 3.45 -7.52 2.68
N ARG A 105 3.95 -6.30 2.79
CA ARG A 105 5.05 -5.84 1.94
C ARG A 105 6.37 -6.24 2.62
N VAL A 106 7.25 -6.87 1.86
CA VAL A 106 8.58 -7.27 2.32
C VAL A 106 9.63 -6.59 1.49
N SER A 107 10.61 -5.95 2.12
CA SER A 107 11.73 -5.27 1.50
C SER A 107 13.04 -5.88 1.99
N PHE A 108 13.96 -6.26 1.09
CA PHE A 108 15.27 -6.80 1.45
C PHE A 108 16.33 -5.72 1.35
N VAL A 109 16.90 -5.37 2.51
CA VAL A 109 17.85 -4.25 2.65
C VAL A 109 19.10 -4.72 3.40
N ASP A 110 20.17 -3.95 3.37
CA ASP A 110 21.34 -4.20 4.21
C ASP A 110 21.13 -3.72 5.66
N GLU A 111 22.16 -3.75 6.50
CA GLU A 111 22.03 -3.30 7.89
C GLU A 111 21.93 -1.77 8.04
N GLU A 112 22.22 -1.02 6.98
CA GLU A 112 22.11 0.44 6.89
C GLU A 112 20.78 0.88 6.26
N MET A 113 19.89 -0.07 5.97
CA MET A 113 18.59 0.11 5.31
C MET A 113 18.69 0.53 3.84
N GLU A 114 19.82 0.25 3.19
CA GLU A 114 20.01 0.46 1.76
C GLU A 114 19.69 -0.82 0.96
N ASN A 115 19.56 -0.67 -0.36
CA ASN A 115 19.29 -1.80 -1.23
C ASN A 115 20.48 -2.77 -1.26
N LEU A 116 20.19 -4.06 -1.13
CA LEU A 116 21.16 -5.12 -1.41
C LEU A 116 21.55 -5.12 -2.91
N TYR A 117 22.84 -5.29 -3.16
CA TYR A 117 23.40 -5.40 -4.50
C TYR A 117 23.68 -6.87 -4.87
N SER A 118 23.81 -7.13 -6.17
CA SER A 118 24.13 -8.46 -6.70
C SER A 118 25.39 -9.07 -6.06
N THR A 119 26.38 -8.24 -5.74
CA THR A 119 27.63 -8.65 -5.09
C THR A 119 27.45 -9.17 -3.68
N ASP A 120 26.40 -8.75 -2.97
CA ASP A 120 26.09 -9.20 -1.60
C ASP A 120 25.42 -10.59 -1.60
N LEU A 121 24.80 -10.95 -2.71
CA LEU A 121 24.14 -12.24 -2.92
C LEU A 121 25.08 -13.29 -3.52
N SER A 122 25.92 -12.84 -4.46
CA SER A 122 26.87 -13.69 -5.20
C SER A 122 28.16 -12.90 -5.46
N PRO A 123 29.14 -12.96 -4.54
CA PRO A 123 30.41 -12.28 -4.69
C PRO A 123 31.12 -12.70 -5.98
N ARG A 124 31.70 -11.75 -6.73
CA ARG A 124 32.38 -12.04 -8.01
C ARG A 124 33.57 -12.98 -7.85
N THR A 125 34.10 -13.09 -6.64
CA THR A 125 35.26 -13.91 -6.27
C THR A 125 34.90 -15.36 -5.92
N SER A 126 33.60 -15.69 -5.81
CA SER A 126 33.14 -17.01 -5.41
C SER A 126 31.91 -17.46 -6.19
N THR A 127 31.88 -18.71 -6.62
CA THR A 127 30.67 -19.31 -7.21
C THR A 127 29.62 -19.72 -6.17
N ARG A 128 29.94 -19.57 -4.88
CA ARG A 128 29.05 -19.89 -3.76
C ARG A 128 28.12 -18.73 -3.46
N LYS A 129 26.85 -19.07 -3.23
CA LYS A 129 25.83 -18.11 -2.81
C LYS A 129 26.03 -17.76 -1.33
N THR A 130 25.72 -16.53 -0.95
CA THR A 130 25.89 -16.06 0.43
C THR A 130 24.77 -16.57 1.34
N CYS A 131 24.98 -16.49 2.65
CA CYS A 131 23.91 -16.73 3.62
C CYS A 131 22.73 -15.78 3.45
N ILE A 132 22.95 -14.56 2.93
CA ILE A 132 21.92 -13.58 2.59
C ILE A 132 21.04 -14.14 1.47
N TYR A 133 21.66 -14.65 0.39
CA TYR A 133 20.93 -15.29 -0.68
C TYR A 133 20.06 -16.45 -0.17
N GLU A 134 20.62 -17.34 0.66
CA GLU A 134 19.88 -18.48 1.21
C GLU A 134 18.71 -18.03 2.11
N ARG A 135 18.90 -16.95 2.89
CA ARG A 135 17.84 -16.35 3.69
C ARG A 135 16.70 -15.81 2.83
N ILE A 136 17.01 -15.02 1.80
CA ILE A 136 16.01 -14.49 0.84
C ILE A 136 15.27 -15.65 0.17
N LEU A 137 16.00 -16.65 -0.32
CA LEU A 137 15.39 -17.82 -0.96
C LEU A 137 14.49 -18.59 0.00
N SER A 138 14.89 -18.73 1.27
CA SER A 138 14.06 -19.39 2.29
C SER A 138 12.76 -18.62 2.55
N ILE A 139 12.80 -17.29 2.57
CA ILE A 139 11.59 -16.45 2.76
C ILE A 139 10.67 -16.57 1.55
N LEU A 140 11.21 -16.49 0.34
CA LEU A 140 10.45 -16.63 -0.90
C LEU A 140 9.79 -18.02 -1.03
N SER A 141 10.49 -19.08 -0.61
CA SER A 141 10.03 -20.46 -0.78
C SER A 141 9.16 -20.97 0.36
N LYS A 142 9.44 -20.59 1.61
CA LYS A 142 8.74 -21.12 2.80
C LYS A 142 7.73 -20.15 3.40
N GLY A 143 7.84 -18.86 3.07
CA GLY A 143 7.02 -17.82 3.66
C GLY A 143 7.57 -17.25 4.98
N ILE A 144 6.80 -16.35 5.58
CA ILE A 144 7.05 -15.73 6.89
C ILE A 144 5.84 -16.00 7.79
N VAL A 145 6.08 -16.40 9.04
CA VAL A 145 5.01 -16.58 10.04
C VAL A 145 5.01 -15.39 11.00
N ILE A 146 3.88 -14.70 11.12
CA ILE A 146 3.68 -13.59 12.06
C ILE A 146 2.37 -13.86 12.82
N GLY A 147 2.49 -14.12 14.12
CA GLY A 147 1.35 -14.57 14.93
C GLY A 147 0.75 -15.86 14.36
N GLU A 148 -0.54 -15.85 14.07
CA GLU A 148 -1.27 -16.98 13.49
C GLU A 148 -1.28 -17.00 11.96
N LYS A 149 -0.71 -15.96 11.32
CA LYS A 149 -0.72 -15.80 9.86
C LYS A 149 0.59 -16.31 9.26
N LYS A 150 0.49 -17.17 8.24
CA LYS A 150 1.60 -17.55 7.38
C LYS A 150 1.48 -16.81 6.04
N PHE A 151 2.40 -15.88 5.81
CA PHE A 151 2.50 -15.10 4.59
C PHE A 151 3.37 -15.85 3.57
N GLU A 152 2.80 -16.16 2.41
CA GLU A 152 3.51 -16.77 1.29
C GLU A 152 3.75 -15.76 0.18
N PHE A 153 4.76 -15.99 -0.65
CA PHE A 153 5.04 -15.12 -1.80
C PHE A 153 3.75 -14.92 -2.60
N LEU A 154 3.47 -13.70 -3.05
CA LEU A 154 2.34 -13.37 -3.91
C LEU A 154 2.85 -12.89 -5.28
N ALA A 155 3.37 -11.67 -5.36
CA ALA A 155 4.04 -11.14 -6.54
C ALA A 155 4.83 -9.86 -6.22
N PHE A 156 5.41 -9.24 -7.25
CA PHE A 156 6.04 -7.92 -7.18
C PHE A 156 5.76 -7.17 -8.49
N SER A 157 5.76 -5.84 -8.46
CA SER A 157 5.82 -4.99 -9.64
C SER A 157 7.27 -4.74 -10.08
N SER A 158 7.47 -4.18 -11.27
CA SER A 158 8.81 -3.83 -11.75
C SER A 158 9.50 -2.75 -10.91
N SER A 159 8.76 -1.84 -10.27
CA SER A 159 9.35 -0.85 -9.34
C SER A 159 9.74 -1.51 -8.03
N GLN A 160 8.87 -2.36 -7.48
CA GLN A 160 9.15 -3.11 -6.26
C GLN A 160 10.38 -4.00 -6.41
N LEU A 161 10.54 -4.68 -7.55
CA LEU A 161 11.73 -5.48 -7.83
C LEU A 161 13.03 -4.66 -7.82
N LYS A 162 13.00 -3.40 -8.30
CA LYS A 162 14.17 -2.49 -8.25
C LYS A 162 14.50 -2.02 -6.83
N GLU A 163 13.49 -1.98 -5.98
CA GLU A 163 13.57 -1.64 -4.55
C GLU A 163 13.76 -2.90 -3.68
N ASN A 164 14.10 -4.05 -4.27
CA ASN A 164 14.22 -5.33 -3.58
C ASN A 164 12.99 -5.68 -2.72
N SER A 165 11.80 -5.28 -3.16
CA SER A 165 10.54 -5.47 -2.43
C SER A 165 9.54 -6.34 -3.18
N LEU A 166 8.61 -6.92 -2.42
CA LEU A 166 7.56 -7.81 -2.92
C LEU A 166 6.35 -7.83 -1.99
N TRP A 167 5.27 -8.40 -2.49
CA TRP A 167 4.07 -8.71 -1.72
C TRP A 167 4.03 -10.18 -1.32
N MET A 168 3.63 -10.41 -0.09
CA MET A 168 3.24 -11.71 0.45
C MET A 168 1.79 -11.65 0.92
N PHE A 169 1.14 -12.81 0.95
CA PHE A 169 -0.26 -12.94 1.37
C PHE A 169 -0.46 -14.08 2.35
N ALA A 170 -1.25 -13.84 3.39
CA ALA A 170 -1.68 -14.86 4.32
C ALA A 170 -3.03 -15.42 3.89
N SER A 171 -3.03 -16.65 3.39
CA SER A 171 -4.24 -17.34 2.95
C SER A 171 -5.28 -17.44 4.08
N ARG A 172 -6.57 -17.32 3.72
CA ARG A 172 -7.71 -17.53 4.62
C ARG A 172 -8.74 -18.47 3.99
N TYR A 173 -9.76 -18.85 4.74
CA TYR A 173 -10.84 -19.66 4.19
C TYR A 173 -11.47 -18.97 2.97
N GLY A 174 -11.44 -19.66 1.82
CA GLY A 174 -11.99 -19.17 0.55
C GLY A 174 -11.18 -18.10 -0.18
N LEU A 175 -9.93 -17.82 0.22
CA LEU A 175 -9.03 -16.95 -0.54
C LEU A 175 -7.56 -17.29 -0.28
N THR A 176 -6.86 -17.70 -1.33
CA THR A 176 -5.43 -18.03 -1.33
C THR A 176 -4.61 -17.08 -2.20
N ALA A 177 -3.28 -17.13 -2.07
CA ALA A 177 -2.39 -16.38 -2.96
C ALA A 177 -2.58 -16.78 -4.43
N ASP A 178 -2.88 -18.05 -4.71
CA ASP A 178 -3.12 -18.55 -6.08
C ASP A 178 -4.44 -18.02 -6.65
N ASP A 179 -5.50 -17.96 -5.85
CA ASP A 179 -6.77 -17.34 -6.26
C ASP A 179 -6.57 -15.87 -6.65
N ILE A 180 -5.74 -15.13 -5.90
CA ILE A 180 -5.39 -13.75 -6.23
C ILE A 180 -4.62 -13.69 -7.55
N ARG A 181 -3.63 -14.57 -7.77
CA ARG A 181 -2.88 -14.61 -9.03
C ARG A 181 -3.74 -14.96 -10.23
N GLU A 182 -4.70 -15.87 -10.06
CA GLU A 182 -5.65 -16.23 -11.12
C GLU A 182 -6.54 -15.03 -11.45
N TRP A 183 -7.01 -14.30 -10.44
CA TRP A 183 -7.76 -13.06 -10.63
C TRP A 183 -6.97 -11.97 -11.37
N MET A 184 -5.64 -11.90 -11.17
CA MET A 184 -4.79 -10.93 -11.88
C MET A 184 -4.77 -11.14 -13.39
N GLY A 185 -5.03 -12.36 -13.85
CA GLY A 185 -5.12 -12.69 -15.26
C GLY A 185 -4.69 -14.13 -15.57
N ASP A 186 -5.10 -14.61 -16.75
CA ASP A 186 -4.62 -15.89 -17.27
C ASP A 186 -3.27 -15.72 -17.98
N PHE A 187 -2.22 -16.23 -17.35
CA PHE A 187 -0.85 -16.15 -17.87
C PHE A 187 -0.30 -17.52 -18.31
N ARG A 188 -1.13 -18.56 -18.41
CA ARG A 188 -0.70 -19.94 -18.71
C ARG A 188 0.06 -20.09 -20.04
N GLN A 189 -0.18 -19.18 -20.99
CA GLN A 189 0.48 -19.16 -22.30
C GLN A 189 1.89 -18.54 -22.26
N ILE A 190 2.27 -17.83 -21.18
CA ILE A 190 3.55 -17.14 -21.09
C ILE A 190 4.61 -18.10 -20.54
N ARG A 191 5.48 -18.62 -21.42
CA ARG A 191 6.55 -19.55 -21.04
C ARG A 191 7.79 -18.88 -20.45
N ASN A 192 8.02 -17.61 -20.79
CA ASN A 192 9.20 -16.89 -20.32
C ASN A 192 8.93 -16.32 -18.92
N VAL A 193 9.69 -16.77 -17.92
CA VAL A 193 9.51 -16.42 -16.50
C VAL A 193 9.58 -14.91 -16.26
N ALA A 194 10.50 -14.20 -16.92
CA ALA A 194 10.63 -12.75 -16.77
C ALA A 194 9.40 -12.02 -17.33
N LYS A 195 8.91 -12.42 -18.50
CA LYS A 195 7.67 -11.87 -19.08
C LYS A 195 6.45 -12.20 -18.22
N PHE A 196 6.38 -13.42 -17.67
CA PHE A 196 5.31 -13.84 -16.77
C PHE A 196 5.28 -12.96 -15.52
N ALA A 197 6.41 -12.82 -14.83
CA ALA A 197 6.52 -12.00 -13.63
C ALA A 197 6.19 -10.53 -13.90
N ALA A 198 6.66 -9.98 -15.03
CA ALA A 198 6.34 -8.61 -15.43
C ALA A 198 4.84 -8.40 -15.67
N ARG A 199 4.13 -9.37 -16.26
CA ARG A 199 2.68 -9.31 -16.49
C ARG A 199 1.88 -9.48 -15.20
N LEU A 200 2.26 -10.44 -14.35
CA LEU A 200 1.66 -10.64 -13.03
C LEU A 200 1.78 -9.38 -12.16
N GLY A 201 2.95 -8.72 -12.22
CA GLY A 201 3.27 -7.53 -11.44
C GLY A 201 2.56 -6.24 -11.84
N GLN A 202 1.89 -6.18 -13.00
CA GLN A 202 1.24 -4.95 -13.48
C GLN A 202 0.14 -4.48 -12.52
N SER A 203 -0.61 -5.41 -11.93
CA SER A 203 -1.68 -5.11 -10.98
C SER A 203 -1.17 -4.58 -9.62
N PHE A 204 0.12 -4.76 -9.31
CA PHE A 204 0.80 -4.22 -8.13
C PHE A 204 1.49 -2.88 -8.38
N GLY A 205 1.40 -2.34 -9.59
CA GLY A 205 1.83 -0.98 -9.87
C GLY A 205 1.04 0.02 -9.04
N SER A 206 1.77 0.94 -8.39
CA SER A 206 1.21 2.11 -7.74
C SER A 206 0.34 2.88 -8.74
N SER A 207 -0.93 3.07 -8.43
CA SER A 207 -1.87 3.76 -9.31
C SER A 207 -3.03 4.35 -8.51
N THR A 208 -3.46 5.55 -8.87
CA THR A 208 -4.74 6.09 -8.43
C THR A 208 -5.86 5.62 -9.37
N GLU A 209 -7.01 5.22 -8.83
CA GLU A 209 -8.16 4.87 -9.66
C GLU A 209 -8.80 6.16 -10.22
N THR A 210 -8.75 6.33 -11.54
CA THR A 210 -9.18 7.57 -12.19
C THR A 210 -10.66 7.55 -12.58
N LEU A 211 -11.18 6.44 -13.13
CA LEU A 211 -12.61 6.24 -13.47
C LEU A 211 -12.84 4.76 -13.88
N SER A 212 -13.99 4.17 -13.53
CA SER A 212 -14.44 2.88 -14.09
C SER A 212 -15.20 3.13 -15.39
N VAL A 213 -14.70 2.60 -16.51
CA VAL A 213 -15.27 2.79 -17.86
C VAL A 213 -16.17 1.61 -18.20
N GLY A 214 -17.41 1.88 -18.63
CA GLY A 214 -18.35 0.81 -19.01
C GLY A 214 -17.90 0.11 -20.29
N ARG A 215 -18.24 -1.18 -20.47
CA ARG A 215 -17.88 -1.92 -21.72
C ARG A 215 -18.36 -1.24 -23.01
N HIS A 216 -19.39 -0.42 -22.93
CA HIS A 216 -19.95 0.33 -24.06
C HIS A 216 -19.12 1.57 -24.45
N GLU A 217 -18.13 1.93 -23.63
CA GLU A 217 -17.20 3.06 -23.84
C GLU A 217 -15.79 2.55 -24.22
N ILE A 218 -15.63 1.23 -24.43
CA ILE A 218 -14.37 0.60 -24.81
C ILE A 218 -14.43 0.21 -26.28
N GLU A 219 -13.65 0.90 -27.11
CA GLU A 219 -13.40 0.50 -28.49
C GLU A 219 -12.10 -0.32 -28.57
N VAL A 220 -12.19 -1.56 -29.04
CA VAL A 220 -11.04 -2.43 -29.27
C VAL A 220 -10.58 -2.24 -30.71
N ILE A 221 -9.46 -1.52 -30.88
CA ILE A 221 -8.86 -1.30 -32.20
C ILE A 221 -7.97 -2.51 -32.53
N PRO A 222 -8.16 -3.18 -33.69
CA PRO A 222 -7.27 -4.25 -34.13
C PRO A 222 -5.88 -3.69 -34.48
N ASP A 223 -4.83 -4.42 -34.12
CA ASP A 223 -3.46 -4.06 -34.52
C ASP A 223 -3.31 -4.21 -36.04
N ASP A 224 -2.96 -3.11 -36.73
CA ASP A 224 -2.61 -3.15 -38.14
C ASP A 224 -1.28 -3.90 -38.30
N ASN A 225 -1.31 -5.08 -38.94
CA ASN A 225 -0.12 -5.81 -39.34
C ASN A 225 0.65 -5.01 -40.40
N CYS A 226 1.62 -4.21 -39.98
CA CYS A 226 2.72 -3.73 -40.83
C CYS A 226 3.85 -4.75 -40.88
#